data_AF-A0A2N9DTV5-F1
#
_entry.id   AF-A0A2N9DTV5-F1
#
_cell.length_a   1.000
_cell.length_b   1.000
_cell.length_c   1.000
_cell.angle_alpha   90.00
_cell.angle_beta   90.00
_cell.angle_gamma   90.00
#
_symmetry.space_group_name_H-M   'P 1'
#
loop_
_entity.id
_entity.type
_entity.pdbx_description
1 polymer ?
#
loop_
_entity_poly.entity_id
_entity_poly.type
_entity_poly.pdbx_seq_one_letter_code
_entity_poly.pdbx_strand_id
1 'polypeptide(L)'
;MFLNQSENKVVYDSIKSDIHELYSLLNNRNDQSPELLDILDVLGQVYKNIDDSKHPEALVNRLVNFIRSTAIRGRLNFPKNQETLIINLSALGQKAGLNGNELGNTSDKSQFYNWNEQIPKH
;
A
#
# COMPACT_ATOMS: atom_id res chain seq x y z
N MET A 1 11.13 -20.04 8.48
CA MET A 1 9.92 -20.68 9.03
C MET A 1 8.77 -20.24 8.14
N PHE A 2 8.20 -21.15 7.34
CA PHE A 2 7.08 -20.83 6.45
C PHE A 2 5.78 -20.87 7.26
N LEU A 3 4.97 -19.81 7.15
CA LEU A 3 3.65 -19.75 7.77
C LEU A 3 2.72 -20.79 7.14
N ASN A 4 1.84 -21.39 7.95
CA ASN A 4 0.83 -22.31 7.43
C ASN A 4 -0.32 -21.54 6.72
N GLN A 5 -1.17 -22.23 5.94
CA GLN A 5 -2.26 -21.58 5.17
C GLN A 5 -3.24 -20.76 6.03
N SER A 6 -3.49 -21.16 7.28
CA SER A 6 -4.41 -20.42 8.16
C SER A 6 -3.79 -19.12 8.70
N GLU A 7 -2.48 -19.13 8.98
CA GLU A 7 -1.73 -17.93 9.39
C GLU A 7 -1.63 -16.91 8.25
N ASN A 8 -1.45 -17.36 7.00
CA ASN A 8 -1.44 -16.48 5.83
C ASN A 8 -2.79 -15.77 5.64
N LYS A 9 -3.91 -16.49 5.79
CA LYS A 9 -5.24 -15.90 5.67
C LYS A 9 -5.49 -14.80 6.71
N VAL A 10 -5.10 -15.02 7.97
CA VAL A 10 -5.24 -14.00 9.04
C VAL A 10 -4.41 -12.75 8.74
N VAL A 11 -3.20 -12.93 8.20
CA VAL A 11 -2.34 -11.81 7.78
C VAL A 11 -2.99 -11.01 6.65
N TYR A 12 -3.58 -11.67 5.65
CA TYR A 12 -4.24 -10.98 4.53
C TYR A 12 -5.48 -10.23 4.97
N ASP A 13 -6.30 -10.82 5.83
CA ASP A 13 -7.48 -10.18 6.41
C ASP A 13 -7.07 -8.90 7.18
N SER A 14 -5.95 -8.95 7.93
CA SER A 14 -5.39 -7.78 8.63
C SER A 14 -4.91 -6.69 7.66
N ILE A 15 -4.18 -7.06 6.60
CA ILE A 15 -3.70 -6.09 5.60
C ILE A 15 -4.88 -5.42 4.90
N LYS A 16 -5.89 -6.18 4.48
CA LYS A 16 -7.07 -5.64 3.81
C LYS A 16 -7.85 -4.69 4.73
N SER A 17 -7.97 -5.03 6.01
CA SER A 17 -8.57 -4.15 7.01
C SER A 17 -7.82 -2.82 7.11
N ASP A 18 -6.49 -2.87 7.29
CA ASP A 18 -5.67 -1.67 7.41
C ASP A 18 -5.71 -0.79 6.14
N ILE A 19 -5.66 -1.41 4.96
CA ILE A 19 -5.79 -0.70 3.67
C ILE A 19 -7.17 -0.04 3.55
N HIS A 20 -8.24 -0.75 3.89
CA HIS A 20 -9.60 -0.23 3.80
C HIS A 20 -9.84 0.94 4.76
N GLU A 21 -9.34 0.82 5.99
CA GLU A 21 -9.43 1.90 6.98
C GLU A 21 -8.62 3.12 6.54
N LEU A 22 -7.37 2.91 6.09
CA LEU A 22 -6.53 3.99 5.61
C LEU A 22 -7.15 4.68 4.39
N TYR A 23 -7.66 3.91 3.42
CA TYR A 23 -8.39 4.44 2.27
C TYR A 23 -9.57 5.31 2.72
N SER A 24 -10.40 4.80 3.64
CA SER A 24 -11.57 5.52 4.13
C SER A 24 -11.20 6.83 4.83
N LEU A 25 -10.13 6.83 5.65
CA LEU A 25 -9.64 8.03 6.33
C LEU A 25 -9.10 9.07 5.34
N LEU A 26 -8.39 8.64 4.30
CA LEU A 26 -7.81 9.52 3.29
C LEU A 26 -8.87 10.06 2.31
N ASN A 27 -9.85 9.24 1.92
CA ASN A 27 -10.91 9.62 1.00
C ASN A 27 -11.87 10.67 1.60
N ASN A 28 -11.95 10.72 2.93
CA ASN A 28 -12.74 11.72 3.67
C ASN A 28 -11.97 13.01 3.98
N ARG A 29 -10.72 13.15 3.52
CA ARG A 29 -9.96 14.40 3.71
C ARG A 29 -10.51 15.51 2.83
N ASN A 30 -10.50 16.73 3.35
CA ASN A 30 -10.91 17.93 2.60
C ASN A 30 -9.89 18.30 1.52
N ASP A 31 -8.62 17.99 1.74
CA ASP A 31 -7.58 18.13 0.72
C ASP A 31 -7.56 16.87 -0.14
N GLN A 32 -7.70 17.04 -1.46
CA GLN A 32 -7.67 15.97 -2.46
C GLN A 32 -6.63 16.31 -3.52
N SER A 33 -5.37 16.44 -3.09
CA SER A 33 -4.27 16.74 -4.01
C SER A 33 -4.01 15.57 -4.96
N PRO A 34 -3.38 15.79 -6.13
CA PRO A 34 -3.02 14.71 -7.04
C PRO A 34 -2.25 13.58 -6.37
N GLU A 35 -1.32 13.90 -5.46
CA GLU A 35 -0.57 12.90 -4.68
C GLU A 35 -1.45 12.08 -3.74
N LEU A 36 -2.46 12.69 -3.11
CA LEU A 36 -3.39 11.96 -2.26
C LEU A 36 -4.29 11.05 -3.09
N LEU A 37 -4.78 11.54 -4.23
CA LEU A 37 -5.57 10.75 -5.18
C LEU A 37 -4.76 9.57 -5.73
N ASP A 38 -3.48 9.77 -6.03
CA ASP A 38 -2.56 8.70 -6.41
C ASP A 38 -2.39 7.65 -5.31
N ILE A 39 -2.31 8.06 -4.04
CA ILE A 39 -2.27 7.14 -2.90
C ILE A 39 -3.58 6.37 -2.78
N LEU A 40 -4.74 7.02 -2.93
CA LEU A 40 -6.05 6.37 -2.88
C LEU A 40 -6.20 5.31 -3.98
N ASP A 41 -5.79 5.64 -5.20
CA ASP A 41 -5.81 4.73 -6.33
C ASP A 41 -4.95 3.49 -6.09
N VAL A 42 -3.73 3.68 -5.58
CA VAL A 42 -2.82 2.57 -5.27
C VAL A 42 -3.33 1.73 -4.09
N LEU A 43 -3.91 2.34 -3.05
CA LEU A 43 -4.56 1.62 -1.95
C LEU A 43 -5.69 0.72 -2.47
N GLY A 44 -6.56 1.26 -3.33
CA GLY A 44 -7.65 0.51 -3.94
C GLY A 44 -7.14 -0.65 -4.83
N GLN A 45 -6.09 -0.38 -5.60
CA GLN A 45 -5.49 -1.37 -6.49
C GLN A 45 -4.83 -2.51 -5.71
N VAL A 46 -4.14 -2.21 -4.60
CA VAL A 46 -3.54 -3.24 -3.74
C VAL A 46 -4.63 -4.04 -3.02
N TYR A 47 -5.67 -3.38 -2.50
CA TYR A 47 -6.80 -4.06 -1.87
C TYR A 47 -7.45 -5.09 -2.79
N LYS A 48 -7.62 -4.74 -4.08
CA LYS A 48 -8.21 -5.60 -5.11
C LYS A 48 -7.36 -6.84 -5.39
N ASN A 49 -6.03 -6.69 -5.42
CA ASN A 49 -5.13 -7.71 -5.96
C ASN A 49 -4.40 -8.54 -4.90
N ILE A 50 -4.51 -8.19 -3.61
CA ILE A 50 -3.69 -8.83 -2.58
C ILE A 50 -4.00 -10.31 -2.38
N ASP A 51 -5.27 -10.70 -2.53
CA ASP A 51 -5.71 -12.10 -2.38
C ASP A 51 -5.14 -13.02 -3.48
N ASP A 52 -4.89 -12.47 -4.66
CA ASP A 52 -4.37 -13.18 -5.83
C ASP A 52 -2.84 -13.07 -5.97
N SER A 53 -2.19 -12.28 -5.11
CA SER A 53 -0.75 -12.07 -5.17
C SER A 53 0.02 -13.28 -4.68
N LYS A 54 1.00 -13.74 -5.47
CA LYS A 54 1.94 -14.80 -5.04
C LYS A 54 2.88 -14.34 -3.92
N HIS A 55 3.10 -13.03 -3.80
CA HIS A 55 4.00 -12.40 -2.84
C HIS A 55 3.35 -11.13 -2.26
N PRO A 56 2.29 -11.28 -1.44
CA PRO A 56 1.52 -10.15 -0.92
C PRO A 56 2.37 -9.22 -0.03
N GLU A 57 3.34 -9.75 0.71
CA GLU A 57 4.25 -8.95 1.53
C GLU A 57 5.09 -7.99 0.67
N ALA A 58 5.57 -8.45 -0.49
CA ALA A 58 6.31 -7.62 -1.43
C ALA A 58 5.41 -6.54 -2.07
N LEU A 59 4.14 -6.86 -2.34
CA LEU A 59 3.15 -5.89 -2.82
C LEU A 59 2.88 -4.80 -1.77
N VAL A 60 2.74 -5.18 -0.49
CA VAL A 60 2.55 -4.24 0.63
C VAL A 60 3.80 -3.40 0.88
N ASN A 61 4.99 -3.97 0.78
CA ASN A 61 6.23 -3.21 0.90
C ASN A 61 6.31 -2.11 -0.18
N ARG A 62 5.98 -2.44 -1.43
CA ARG A 62 5.88 -1.46 -2.53
C ARG A 62 4.83 -0.39 -2.26
N LEU A 63 3.65 -0.77 -1.76
CA LEU A 63 2.60 0.17 -1.34
C LEU A 63 3.12 1.19 -0.32
N VAL A 64 3.76 0.71 0.75
CA VAL A 64 4.27 1.59 1.82
C VAL A 64 5.36 2.52 1.30
N ASN A 65 6.24 2.03 0.45
CA ASN A 65 7.28 2.85 -0.18
C ASN A 65 6.69 3.92 -1.11
N PHE A 66 5.66 3.55 -1.87
CA PHE A 66 4.90 4.49 -2.71
C PHE A 66 4.24 5.58 -1.87
N ILE A 67 3.53 5.21 -0.80
CA ILE A 67 2.89 6.16 0.13
C ILE A 67 3.92 7.15 0.69
N ARG A 68 5.06 6.66 1.19
CA ARG A 68 6.12 7.51 1.76
C ARG A 68 6.69 8.48 0.72
N SER A 69 7.02 7.99 -0.47
CA SER A 69 7.61 8.80 -1.54
C SER A 69 6.63 9.87 -2.04
N THR A 70 5.38 9.47 -2.29
CA THR A 70 4.31 10.36 -2.75
C THR A 70 3.92 11.39 -1.69
N ALA A 71 3.90 11.01 -0.41
CA ALA A 71 3.67 11.95 0.69
C ALA A 71 4.78 12.99 0.83
N ILE A 72 6.05 12.61 0.66
CA ILE A 72 7.18 13.57 0.65
C ILE A 72 7.02 14.56 -0.50
N ARG A 73 6.71 14.07 -1.71
CA ARG A 73 6.50 14.90 -2.90
C ARG A 73 5.35 15.90 -2.71
N GLY A 74 4.19 15.41 -2.25
CA GLY A 74 2.99 16.21 -2.02
C GLY A 74 2.97 17.00 -0.71
N ARG A 75 4.02 16.89 0.11
CA ARG A 75 4.09 17.45 1.48
C ARG A 75 2.86 17.07 2.33
N LEU A 76 2.40 15.84 2.18
CA LEU A 76 1.24 15.31 2.88
C LEU A 76 1.61 14.98 4.32
N ASN A 77 0.80 15.47 5.26
CA ASN A 77 0.89 15.08 6.66
C ASN A 77 -0.18 14.02 6.96
N PHE A 78 0.19 13.04 7.80
CA PHE A 78 -0.71 12.01 8.28
C PHE A 78 -0.88 12.16 9.80
N PRO A 79 -2.12 12.37 10.31
CA PRO A 79 -2.38 12.30 11.74
C PRO A 79 -2.12 10.88 12.28
N LYS A 80 -1.97 10.78 13.60
CA LYS A 80 -1.55 9.55 14.30
C LYS A 80 -2.36 8.30 13.93
N ASN A 81 -3.67 8.43 13.71
CA ASN A 81 -4.51 7.31 13.29
C ASN A 81 -4.14 6.77 11.89
N GLN A 82 -3.83 7.65 10.94
CA GLN A 82 -3.37 7.27 9.60
C GLN A 82 -1.93 6.74 9.64
N GLU A 83 -1.06 7.39 10.39
CA GLU A 83 0.34 6.97 10.56
C GLU A 83 0.43 5.56 11.19
N THR A 84 -0.41 5.26 12.18
CA THR A 84 -0.46 3.93 12.81
C THR A 84 -0.76 2.83 11.80
N LEU A 85 -1.72 3.06 10.89
CA LEU A 85 -2.06 2.11 9.82
C LEU A 85 -0.89 1.92 8.84
N ILE A 86 -0.21 3.01 8.46
CA ILE A 86 0.98 2.95 7.59
C ILE A 86 2.11 2.17 8.28
N ILE A 87 2.30 2.32 9.59
CA ILE A 87 3.28 1.56 10.38
C ILE A 87 2.92 0.07 10.41
N ASN A 88 1.66 -0.28 10.65
CA ASN A 88 1.19 -1.67 10.66
C ASN A 88 1.44 -2.34 9.30
N LEU A 89 1.04 -1.68 8.21
CA LEU A 89 1.33 -2.13 6.84
C LEU A 89 2.83 -2.29 6.61
N SER A 90 3.66 -1.37 7.13
CA SER A 90 5.11 -1.46 7.02
C SER A 90 5.70 -2.66 7.77
N ALA A 91 5.18 -3.00 8.95
CA ALA A 91 5.63 -4.17 9.71
C ALA A 91 5.26 -5.48 8.99
N LEU A 92 4.09 -5.52 8.36
CA LEU A 92 3.63 -6.67 7.59
C LEU A 92 4.41 -6.82 6.27
N GLY A 93 4.72 -5.72 5.58
CA GLY A 93 5.54 -5.71 4.36
C GLY A 93 7.02 -6.02 4.60
N GLN A 94 7.57 -5.61 5.76
CA GLN A 94 8.98 -5.86 6.12
C GLN A 94 9.33 -7.34 6.28
N LYS A 95 8.34 -8.24 6.47
CA LYS A 95 8.59 -9.69 6.40
C LYS A 95 9.15 -10.13 5.04
N ALA A 96 8.95 -9.36 3.96
CA ALA A 96 9.60 -9.57 2.66
C ALA A 96 11.05 -9.02 2.59
N GLY A 97 11.38 -8.01 3.41
CA GLY A 97 12.62 -7.24 3.34
C GLY A 97 13.88 -8.01 3.75
N LEU A 98 13.74 -9.18 4.38
CA LEU A 98 14.88 -10.06 4.65
C LEU A 98 15.42 -10.75 3.38
N ASN A 99 14.74 -10.65 2.22
CA ASN A 99 15.10 -11.34 0.98
C ASN A 99 15.25 -10.46 -0.29
N GLY A 100 15.19 -9.12 -0.22
CA GLY A 100 15.24 -8.32 -1.46
C GLY A 100 15.63 -6.84 -1.31
N ASN A 101 16.75 -6.47 -1.93
CA ASN A 101 17.13 -5.09 -2.22
C ASN A 101 16.22 -4.54 -3.34
N GLU A 102 15.20 -3.75 -3.02
CA GLU A 102 14.46 -2.98 -4.03
C GLU A 102 14.76 -1.48 -3.88
N LEU A 103 15.91 -1.06 -4.44
CA LEU A 103 16.26 0.34 -4.71
C LEU A 103 15.79 0.71 -6.14
N GLY A 104 14.48 0.69 -6.36
CA GLY A 104 13.85 1.15 -7.60
C GLY A 104 13.15 2.50 -7.42
N ASN A 105 12.66 3.12 -8.50
CA ASN A 105 11.79 4.30 -8.42
C ASN A 105 10.48 3.95 -7.71
N THR A 106 10.47 4.05 -6.38
CA THR A 106 9.37 3.63 -5.50
C THR A 106 8.08 4.42 -5.70
N SER A 107 8.11 5.47 -6.51
CA SER A 107 6.99 6.39 -6.73
C SER A 107 6.21 6.16 -8.02
N ASP A 108 6.57 5.17 -8.84
CA ASP A 108 5.86 4.90 -10.09
C ASP A 108 4.53 4.17 -9.83
N LYS A 109 3.41 4.84 -10.09
CA LYS A 109 2.06 4.29 -9.90
C LYS A 109 1.79 3.07 -10.78
N SER A 110 2.42 2.98 -11.96
CA SER A 110 2.18 1.89 -12.91
C SER A 110 2.55 0.51 -12.38
N GLN A 111 3.44 0.42 -11.39
CA GLN A 111 3.88 -0.85 -10.79
C GLN A 111 2.74 -1.65 -10.10
N PHE A 112 1.59 -1.02 -9.85
CA PHE A 112 0.42 -1.63 -9.21
C PHE A 112 -0.66 -2.08 -10.20
N TYR A 113 -0.54 -1.70 -11.47
CA TYR A 113 -1.54 -1.96 -12.50
C TYR A 113 -1.04 -3.00 -13.49
N ASN A 114 -1.95 -3.84 -13.97
CA ASN A 114 -1.68 -4.72 -15.09
C ASN A 114 -1.62 -3.92 -16.40
N TRP A 115 -0.95 -4.47 -17.41
CA TRP A 115 -0.76 -3.82 -18.72
C TRP A 115 -2.07 -3.45 -19.44
N ASN A 116 -3.19 -4.07 -19.07
CA ASN A 116 -4.52 -3.85 -19.64
C ASN A 116 -5.45 -3.01 -18.75
N GLU A 117 -4.98 -2.53 -17.59
CA GLU A 117 -5.77 -1.69 -16.70
C GLU A 117 -5.51 -0.20 -17.01
N GLN A 118 -6.56 0.61 -16.93
CA GLN A 118 -6.44 2.04 -17.06
C GLN A 118 -5.85 2.62 -15.77
N ILE A 119 -4.71 3.32 -15.89
CA ILE A 119 -4.10 4.05 -14.78
C ILE A 119 -4.72 5.45 -14.70
N PRO A 120 -5.39 5.83 -13.59
CA PRO A 120 -5.92 7.18 -13.43
C PRO A 120 -4.79 8.22 -13.42
N LYS A 121 -5.04 9.38 -14.01
CA LYS A 121 -4.14 10.53 -14.06
C LYS A 121 -4.84 11.73 -13.43
N HIS A 122 -4.17 12.38 -12.48
CA HIS A 122 -4.67 13.51 -11.70
C HIS A 122 -3.79 14.74 -11.89
#